data_AF-A0AAE0VWL0-F1
#
_entry.id   AF-A0AAE0VWL0-F1
#
_cell.length_a   1.000
_cell.length_b   1.000
_cell.length_c   1.000
_cell.angle_alpha   90.00
_cell.angle_beta   90.00
_cell.angle_gamma   90.00
#
_symmetry.space_group_name_H-M   'P 1'
#
loop_
_entity.id
_entity.type
_entity.pdbx_description
1 polymer ?
#
loop_
_entity_poly.entity_id
_entity_poly.type
_entity_poly.pdbx_seq_one_letter_code
_entity_poly.pdbx_strand_id
1 'polypeptide(L)'
;KCADYEVSKKDQFPTFARTFPPATQVAKPIVSLLLHYKWLKFTLVVGDAYNLHVIKTKLQELAVEHNLTINDVETFKEPHLPLTTGNPFPGIVERTFVDTRGNVNLLYVSFC
;
A
#
# COMPACT_ATOMS: atom_id res chain seq x y z
N LYS A 1 17.32 -0.59 -6.36
CA LYS A 1 18.57 0.04 -5.82
C LYS A 1 18.40 0.29 -4.32
N CYS A 2 19.31 -0.26 -3.50
CA CYS A 2 19.53 -0.08 -2.04
C CYS A 2 18.37 -0.32 -1.03
N ALA A 3 17.09 -0.20 -1.42
CA ALA A 3 15.94 -0.44 -0.55
C ALA A 3 15.24 -1.79 -0.77
N ASP A 4 15.83 -2.67 -1.60
CA ASP A 4 15.24 -3.96 -1.95
C ASP A 4 14.99 -4.86 -0.74
N TYR A 5 13.85 -5.54 -0.74
CA TYR A 5 13.38 -6.42 0.33
C TYR A 5 14.21 -7.71 0.46
N GLU A 6 14.84 -8.16 -0.64
CA GLU A 6 15.52 -9.46 -0.73
C GLU A 6 16.61 -9.66 0.35
N VAL A 7 17.35 -8.61 0.63
CA VAL A 7 18.41 -8.56 1.67
C VAL A 7 17.88 -8.52 3.11
N SER A 8 16.56 -8.41 3.30
CA SER A 8 15.93 -8.44 4.63
C SER A 8 15.63 -9.89 5.07
N LYS A 9 15.83 -10.87 4.18
CA LYS A 9 15.75 -12.29 4.51
C LYS A 9 16.97 -12.71 5.33
N LYS A 10 16.78 -12.80 6.65
CA LYS A 10 17.84 -13.17 7.61
C LYS A 10 18.38 -14.60 7.41
N ASP A 11 17.64 -15.45 6.73
CA ASP A 11 18.09 -16.80 6.34
C ASP A 11 19.22 -16.76 5.31
N GLN A 12 19.26 -15.73 4.46
CA GLN A 12 20.25 -15.57 3.40
C GLN A 12 21.34 -14.56 3.77
N PHE A 13 21.05 -13.59 4.64
CA PHE A 13 22.00 -12.55 5.05
C PHE A 13 21.96 -12.33 6.58
N PRO A 14 22.47 -13.28 7.38
CA PRO A 14 22.35 -13.25 8.84
C PRO A 14 23.14 -12.11 9.51
N THR A 15 24.22 -11.63 8.89
CA THR A 15 25.07 -10.53 9.41
C THR A 15 24.67 -9.16 8.90
N PHE A 16 23.63 -9.08 8.07
CA PHE A 16 23.26 -7.84 7.41
C PHE A 16 22.27 -7.04 8.27
N ALA A 17 22.73 -5.88 8.75
CA ALA A 17 21.92 -4.92 9.48
C ALA A 17 21.86 -3.60 8.72
N ARG A 18 20.67 -3.00 8.62
CA ARG A 18 20.47 -1.68 8.00
C ARG A 18 19.92 -0.70 9.02
N THR A 19 20.43 0.52 8.97
CA THR A 19 19.90 1.67 9.71
C THR A 19 18.77 2.37 8.97
N PHE A 20 18.71 2.25 7.64
CA PHE A 20 17.57 2.72 6.84
C PHE A 20 16.44 1.68 6.88
N PRO A 21 15.24 2.06 7.34
CA PRO A 21 14.14 1.13 7.47
C PRO A 21 13.68 0.63 6.09
N PRO A 22 13.33 -0.67 5.94
CA PRO A 22 12.74 -1.14 4.69
C PRO A 22 11.43 -0.41 4.42
N ALA A 23 11.08 -0.22 3.14
CA ALA A 23 9.87 0.50 2.73
C ALA A 23 8.57 -0.08 3.33
N THR A 24 8.61 -1.35 3.78
CA THR A 24 7.55 -2.02 4.53
C THR A 24 7.27 -1.43 5.91
N GLN A 25 8.20 -0.68 6.50
CA GLN A 25 7.97 -0.02 7.79
C GLN A 25 6.94 1.11 7.70
N VAL A 26 6.65 1.64 6.51
CA VAL A 26 5.62 2.68 6.32
C VAL A 26 4.21 2.14 6.54
N ALA A 27 4.00 0.81 6.44
CA ALA A 27 2.69 0.20 6.66
C ALA A 27 2.20 0.29 8.13
N LYS A 28 3.12 0.23 9.10
CA LYS A 28 2.80 0.27 10.54
C LYS A 28 2.18 1.59 11.01
N PRO A 29 2.77 2.77 10.73
CA PRO A 29 2.18 4.04 11.14
C PRO A 29 0.83 4.28 10.45
N ILE A 30 0.66 3.84 9.20
CA ILE A 30 -0.63 3.93 8.49
C ILE A 30 -1.71 3.16 9.27
N VAL A 31 -1.46 1.89 9.59
CA VAL A 31 -2.42 1.05 10.32
C VAL A 31 -2.69 1.61 11.72
N SER A 32 -1.66 2.13 12.39
CA SER A 32 -1.83 2.80 13.69
C SER A 32 -2.74 4.02 13.62
N LEU A 33 -2.66 4.82 12.55
CA LEU A 33 -3.55 5.95 12.32
C LEU A 33 -4.98 5.49 12.02
N LEU A 34 -5.16 4.47 11.17
CA LEU A 34 -6.48 3.90 10.88
C LEU A 34 -7.17 3.44 12.18
N LEU A 35 -6.46 2.75 13.04
CA LEU A 35 -6.97 2.29 14.34
C LEU A 35 -7.28 3.44 15.28
N HIS A 36 -6.41 4.46 15.35
CA HIS A 36 -6.62 5.64 16.20
C HIS A 36 -7.91 6.38 15.87
N TYR A 37 -8.18 6.57 14.57
CA TYR A 37 -9.40 7.23 14.08
C TYR A 37 -10.60 6.27 13.90
N LYS A 38 -10.45 4.99 14.29
CA LYS A 38 -11.47 3.95 14.15
C LYS A 38 -11.96 3.75 12.70
N TRP A 39 -11.06 3.93 11.75
CA TRP A 39 -11.29 3.67 10.34
C TRP A 39 -11.06 2.19 10.05
N LEU A 40 -12.11 1.40 10.25
CA LEU A 40 -12.07 -0.06 10.12
C LEU A 40 -12.15 -0.55 8.68
N LYS A 41 -12.48 0.32 7.72
CA LYS A 41 -12.67 -0.02 6.32
C LYS A 41 -11.93 0.95 5.41
N PHE A 42 -11.18 0.43 4.45
CA PHE A 42 -10.43 1.24 3.50
C PHE A 42 -10.25 0.54 2.15
N THR A 43 -9.93 1.31 1.13
CA THR A 43 -9.58 0.82 -0.21
C THR A 43 -8.11 1.12 -0.49
N LEU A 44 -7.41 0.17 -1.10
CA LEU A 44 -6.00 0.32 -1.47
C LEU A 44 -5.87 0.65 -2.96
N VAL A 45 -5.15 1.72 -3.28
CA VAL A 45 -4.75 2.04 -4.65
C VAL A 45 -3.23 2.05 -4.71
N VAL A 46 -2.64 1.15 -5.51
CA VAL A 46 -1.21 0.84 -5.49
C VAL A 46 -0.62 0.81 -6.90
N GLY A 47 0.56 1.39 -7.10
CA GLY A 47 1.25 1.28 -8.39
C GLY A 47 1.80 -0.14 -8.66
N ASP A 48 2.06 -0.45 -9.92
CA ASP A 48 2.59 -1.75 -10.39
C ASP A 48 4.10 -1.95 -10.12
N ALA A 49 4.81 -1.00 -9.49
CA ALA A 49 6.21 -1.25 -9.16
C ALA A 49 6.38 -2.30 -8.05
N TYR A 50 7.46 -3.10 -8.18
CA TYR A 50 7.78 -4.20 -7.27
C TYR A 50 7.83 -3.78 -5.79
N ASN A 51 8.45 -2.64 -5.49
CA ASN A 51 8.53 -2.09 -4.14
C ASN A 51 7.15 -1.79 -3.54
N LEU A 52 6.20 -1.30 -4.35
CA LEU A 52 4.85 -1.02 -3.92
C LEU A 52 4.05 -2.30 -3.68
N HIS A 53 4.32 -3.36 -4.45
CA HIS A 53 3.72 -4.67 -4.23
C HIS A 53 4.09 -5.23 -2.85
N VAL A 54 5.36 -5.09 -2.42
CA VAL A 54 5.79 -5.53 -1.08
C VAL A 54 5.07 -4.75 0.02
N ILE A 55 4.84 -3.45 -0.18
CA ILE A 55 4.08 -2.61 0.77
C ILE A 55 2.61 -3.01 0.82
N LYS A 56 1.99 -3.27 -0.33
CA LYS A 56 0.62 -3.80 -0.44
C LYS A 56 0.45 -5.09 0.35
N THR A 57 1.33 -6.07 0.14
CA THR A 57 1.29 -7.34 0.88
C THR A 57 1.41 -7.10 2.38
N LYS A 58 2.34 -6.24 2.80
CA LYS A 58 2.52 -5.91 4.23
C LYS A 58 1.27 -5.24 4.84
N LEU A 59 0.61 -4.35 4.10
CA LEU A 59 -0.63 -3.71 4.54
C LEU A 59 -1.78 -4.72 4.64
N GLN A 60 -1.88 -5.68 3.71
CA GLN A 60 -2.88 -6.74 3.77
C GLN A 60 -2.69 -7.63 5.00
N GLU A 61 -1.45 -8.03 5.30
CA GLU A 61 -1.13 -8.79 6.52
C GLU A 61 -1.54 -8.03 7.79
N LEU A 62 -1.15 -6.75 7.89
CA LEU A 62 -1.49 -5.92 9.06
C LEU A 62 -2.99 -5.65 9.17
N ALA A 63 -3.71 -5.55 8.04
CA ALA A 63 -5.16 -5.38 8.04
C ALA A 63 -5.85 -6.61 8.65
N VAL A 64 -5.42 -7.82 8.28
CA VAL A 64 -5.93 -9.08 8.86
C VAL A 64 -5.60 -9.16 10.35
N GLU A 65 -4.36 -8.84 10.74
CA GLU A 65 -3.91 -8.84 12.14
C GLU A 65 -4.74 -7.90 13.03
N HIS A 66 -5.11 -6.73 12.51
CA HIS A 66 -5.84 -5.70 13.25
C HIS A 66 -7.35 -5.67 12.98
N ASN A 67 -7.92 -6.70 12.34
CA ASN A 67 -9.34 -6.80 11.98
C ASN A 67 -9.87 -5.60 11.16
N LEU A 68 -9.03 -5.05 10.28
CA LEU A 68 -9.42 -4.04 9.32
C LEU A 68 -9.94 -4.70 8.03
N THR A 69 -10.96 -4.10 7.42
CA THR A 69 -11.55 -4.55 6.16
C THR A 69 -10.96 -3.77 5.00
N ILE A 70 -10.41 -4.49 4.02
CA ILE A 70 -10.03 -3.91 2.74
C ILE A 70 -11.20 -4.15 1.78
N ASN A 71 -11.83 -3.08 1.31
CA ASN A 71 -12.99 -3.19 0.44
C ASN A 71 -12.58 -3.54 -0.99
N ASP A 72 -11.55 -2.88 -1.50
CA ASP A 72 -11.05 -3.10 -2.85
C ASP A 72 -9.55 -2.82 -2.92
N VAL A 73 -8.90 -3.40 -3.93
CA VAL A 73 -7.48 -3.21 -4.21
C VAL A 73 -7.26 -2.97 -5.70
N GLU A 74 -7.02 -1.71 -6.04
CA GLU A 74 -6.85 -1.24 -7.40
C GLU A 74 -5.37 -1.01 -7.70
N THR A 75 -4.93 -1.43 -8.89
CA THR A 75 -3.56 -1.23 -9.35
C THR A 75 -3.47 -0.38 -10.59
N PHE A 76 -2.48 0.51 -10.66
CA PHE A 76 -2.22 1.34 -11.83
C PHE A 76 -0.78 1.17 -12.32
N LYS A 77 -0.57 1.39 -13.63
CA LYS A 77 0.74 1.22 -14.26
C LYS A 77 1.67 2.39 -13.93
N GLU A 78 2.92 2.06 -13.60
CA GLU A 78 3.97 3.06 -13.35
C GLU A 78 4.99 3.13 -14.51
N PRO A 79 5.62 4.30 -14.73
CA PRO A 79 5.37 5.58 -14.07
C PRO A 79 4.02 6.19 -14.52
N HIS A 80 3.28 6.78 -13.57
CA HIS A 80 2.04 7.47 -13.92
C HIS A 80 2.35 8.77 -14.65
N LEU A 81 2.26 8.73 -15.98
CA LEU A 81 2.46 9.87 -16.86
C LEU A 81 1.10 10.27 -17.46
N PRO A 82 0.43 11.30 -16.92
CA PRO A 82 -0.93 11.67 -17.33
C PRO A 82 -1.05 11.96 -18.82
N LEU A 83 0.02 12.51 -19.42
CA LEU A 83 0.06 12.96 -20.81
C LEU A 83 0.25 11.81 -21.82
N THR A 84 0.82 10.68 -21.41
CA THR A 84 1.15 9.55 -22.31
C THR A 84 0.35 8.29 -22.03
N THR A 85 -0.08 8.06 -20.79
CA THR A 85 -0.81 6.84 -20.38
C THR A 85 -2.31 7.09 -20.16
N GLY A 86 -2.75 8.35 -20.19
CA GLY A 86 -4.09 8.75 -19.75
C GLY A 86 -4.21 8.70 -18.23
N ASN A 87 -5.30 9.27 -17.70
CA ASN A 87 -5.55 9.28 -16.26
C ASN A 87 -6.44 8.08 -15.88
N PRO A 88 -5.93 7.05 -15.15
CA PRO A 88 -6.71 5.91 -14.72
C PRO A 88 -7.56 6.20 -13.47
N PHE A 89 -7.28 7.31 -12.76
CA PHE A 89 -7.93 7.62 -11.48
C PHE A 89 -9.43 7.84 -11.57
N PRO A 90 -10.02 8.49 -12.59
CA PRO A 90 -11.47 8.59 -12.72
C PRO A 90 -12.15 7.22 -12.72
N GLY A 91 -11.62 6.25 -13.46
CA GLY A 91 -12.17 4.89 -13.50
C GLY A 91 -11.97 4.13 -12.18
N ILE A 92 -10.82 4.30 -11.52
CA ILE A 92 -10.57 3.73 -10.18
C ILE A 92 -11.56 4.33 -9.16
N VAL A 93 -11.78 5.64 -9.21
CA VAL A 93 -12.72 6.32 -8.32
C VAL A 93 -14.14 5.82 -8.57
N GLU A 94 -14.60 5.71 -9.82
CA GLU A 94 -15.95 5.18 -10.11
C GLU A 94 -16.16 3.77 -9.57
N ARG A 95 -15.20 2.86 -9.76
CA ARG A 95 -15.29 1.47 -9.26
C ARG A 95 -15.32 1.42 -7.73
N THR A 96 -14.43 2.19 -7.10
CA THR A 96 -14.28 2.20 -5.64
C THR A 96 -15.36 3.02 -4.94
N PHE A 97 -16.06 3.92 -5.64
CA PHE A 97 -17.09 4.81 -5.09
C PHE A 97 -18.33 4.04 -4.61
N VAL A 98 -18.75 2.99 -5.32
CA VAL A 98 -19.97 2.24 -5.01
C VAL A 98 -19.86 1.49 -3.69
N ASP A 99 -18.70 0.89 -3.42
CA ASP A 99 -18.42 0.14 -2.19
C ASP A 99 -18.08 1.05 -0.98
N THR A 100 -17.84 2.34 -1.24
CA THR A 100 -17.36 3.33 -0.25
C THR A 100 -18.51 4.14 0.40
N ARG A 101 -19.78 3.90 0.04
CA ARG A 101 -20.96 4.71 0.43
C ARG A 101 -21.30 4.82 1.93
N GLY A 102 -20.48 4.28 2.83
CA GLY A 102 -20.57 4.52 4.27
C GLY A 102 -19.19 4.66 4.91
N ASN A 103 -18.67 5.89 5.01
CA ASN A 103 -17.45 6.25 5.77
C ASN A 103 -16.21 5.38 5.51
N VAL A 104 -15.88 5.13 4.24
CA VAL A 104 -14.66 4.40 3.87
C VAL A 104 -13.61 5.41 3.43
N ASN A 105 -12.43 5.35 4.04
CA ASN A 105 -11.33 6.27 3.72
C ASN A 105 -10.48 5.68 2.59
N LEU A 106 -10.18 6.51 1.59
CA LEU A 106 -9.39 6.12 0.43
C LEU A 106 -7.91 6.28 0.78
N LEU A 107 -7.17 5.16 0.87
CA LEU A 107 -5.76 5.18 1.18
C LEU A 107 -4.97 5.10 -0.14
N TYR A 108 -4.48 6.26 -0.60
CA TYR A 108 -3.58 6.33 -1.75
C TYR A 108 -2.14 6.19 -1.30
N VAL A 109 -1.44 5.18 -1.83
CA VAL A 109 -0.04 4.93 -1.53
C VAL A 109 0.75 5.07 -2.83
N SER A 110 1.27 6.27 -3.08
CA SER A 110 2.25 6.53 -4.15
C SER A 110 3.57 6.91 -3.52
N PHE A 111 4.63 6.22 -3.94
CA PHE A 111 5.99 6.57 -3.60
C PHE A 111 6.71 7.02 -4.86
N CYS A 112 7.22 8.26 -4.83
CA CYS A 112 8.07 8.82 -5.86
C CYS A 112 9.51 8.32 -5.74
#